data_AF-A0A3R6MYP3-F1
#
_entry.id   AF-A0A3R6MYP3-F1
#
_cell.length_a   1.000
_cell.length_b   1.000
_cell.length_c   1.000
_cell.angle_alpha   90.00
_cell.angle_beta   90.00
_cell.angle_gamma   90.00
#
_symmetry.space_group_name_H-M   'P 1'
#
loop_
_entity.id
_entity.type
_entity.pdbx_description
1 polymer ?
#
loop_
_entity_poly.entity_id
_entity_poly.type
_entity_poly.pdbx_seq_one_letter_code
_entity_poly.pdbx_strand_id
1 'polypeptide(L)'
;MGRWGFSDALAFAVAMTVRDMSREKEKRLIKTQKFYQECYEKIASDSERAFNIVSKVVTKASRRYIPNEIASGSTYLALYAFALVIERQGRVTKEQSKIIRIYFNNMSFPFLESAYLSAARTGGEVGNFRNVISISKSYAGGFWVNFFRALYKSGTQKDLQDMIDYTTSIIMRFSILGNPDSNISNAICQNFIDSVNYQINQVREISIKEVDWLGVIPIEDRLEEMKFFYEDLIDRSNITNDISKEELLPYLELQILNCICDVVMMTKQPKSVKLRMMNDAVRLSGIHTGVTPEQYVREIANNTEMGQFYKTMFSSGNPLGSFWLVIFTMGGQLYGTDATDEPIGIVNNIFSILIQIENYLDEKYNFLGKDSIAKEYMLHIIEQLADKCDEED
;
A
#
# COMPACT_ATOMS: atom_id res chain seq x y z
N MET A 1 -0.59 -82.93 13.52
CA MET A 1 -0.51 -81.77 12.62
C MET A 1 -0.54 -82.28 11.19
N GLY A 2 -1.66 -82.14 10.48
CA GLY A 2 -1.80 -82.64 9.10
C GLY A 2 -0.81 -81.96 8.16
N ARG A 3 -0.18 -82.72 7.26
CA ARG A 3 0.72 -82.20 6.22
C ARG A 3 -0.07 -81.23 5.33
N TRP A 4 0.31 -79.96 5.34
CA TRP A 4 -0.22 -78.96 4.41
C TRP A 4 0.07 -79.40 2.96
N GLY A 5 -0.94 -79.38 2.11
CA GLY A 5 -0.75 -79.59 0.68
C GLY A 5 -0.05 -78.39 0.03
N PHE A 6 0.55 -78.58 -1.15
CA PHE A 6 1.16 -77.50 -1.93
C PHE A 6 0.20 -76.32 -2.16
N SER A 7 -1.09 -76.62 -2.38
CA SER A 7 -2.15 -75.62 -2.52
C SER A 7 -2.37 -74.78 -1.26
N ASP A 8 -2.30 -75.39 -0.07
CA ASP A 8 -2.48 -74.69 1.21
C ASP A 8 -1.28 -73.79 1.52
N ALA A 9 -0.07 -74.27 1.21
CA ALA A 9 1.16 -73.49 1.34
C ALA A 9 1.19 -72.29 0.39
N LEU A 10 0.73 -72.45 -0.86
CA LEU A 10 0.61 -71.36 -1.84
C LEU A 10 -0.45 -70.33 -1.41
N ALA A 11 -1.63 -70.78 -0.97
CA ALA A 11 -2.68 -69.90 -0.47
C ALA A 11 -2.23 -69.08 0.76
N PHE A 12 -1.50 -69.72 1.68
CA PHE A 12 -0.91 -69.03 2.84
C PHE A 12 0.15 -68.01 2.44
N ALA A 13 1.06 -68.35 1.51
CA ALA A 13 2.08 -67.43 1.02
C ALA A 13 1.47 -66.19 0.33
N VAL A 14 0.42 -66.38 -0.49
CA VAL A 14 -0.33 -65.29 -1.12
C VAL A 14 -1.02 -64.43 -0.06
N ALA A 15 -1.70 -65.03 0.92
CA ALA A 15 -2.37 -64.30 2.01
C ALA A 15 -1.38 -63.47 2.85
N MET A 16 -0.21 -64.03 3.15
CA MET A 16 0.87 -63.33 3.87
C MET A 16 1.42 -62.17 3.04
N THR A 17 1.65 -62.38 1.74
CA THR A 17 2.12 -61.33 0.82
C THR A 17 1.11 -60.19 0.71
N VAL A 18 -0.19 -60.50 0.56
CA VAL A 18 -1.26 -59.48 0.52
C VAL A 18 -1.34 -58.70 1.84
N ARG A 19 -1.23 -59.38 2.97
CA ARG A 19 -1.23 -58.74 4.30
C ARG A 19 0.00 -57.84 4.52
N ASP A 20 1.17 -58.28 4.06
CA ASP A 20 2.39 -57.50 4.22
C ASP A 20 2.40 -56.30 3.26
N MET A 21 1.90 -56.47 2.03
CA MET A 21 1.63 -55.36 1.10
C MET A 21 0.61 -54.37 1.67
N SER A 22 -0.46 -54.83 2.33
CA SER A 22 -1.47 -53.95 2.93
C SER A 22 -0.89 -53.15 4.09
N ARG A 23 -0.08 -53.79 4.95
CA ARG A 23 0.64 -53.12 6.05
C ARG A 23 1.66 -52.10 5.53
N GLU A 24 2.39 -52.43 4.46
CA GLU A 24 3.29 -51.46 3.83
C GLU A 24 2.54 -50.26 3.24
N LYS A 25 1.42 -50.52 2.56
CA LYS A 25 0.57 -49.47 2.01
C LYS A 25 0.04 -48.56 3.12
N GLU A 26 -0.40 -49.12 4.24
CA GLU A 26 -0.87 -48.37 5.41
C GLU A 26 0.24 -47.52 6.04
N LYS A 27 1.43 -48.09 6.24
CA LYS A 27 2.60 -47.32 6.73
C LYS A 27 2.96 -46.16 5.80
N ARG A 28 2.92 -46.38 4.48
CA ARG A 28 3.17 -45.32 3.49
C ARG A 28 2.10 -44.24 3.55
N LEU A 29 0.83 -44.60 3.73
CA LEU A 29 -0.28 -43.65 3.89
C LEU A 29 -0.11 -42.79 5.14
N ILE A 30 0.19 -43.38 6.29
CA ILE A 30 0.42 -42.65 7.55
C ILE A 30 1.59 -41.68 7.40
N LYS A 31 2.72 -42.13 6.82
CA LYS A 31 3.89 -41.29 6.56
C LYS A 31 3.55 -40.11 5.64
N THR A 32 2.77 -40.36 4.60
CA THR A 32 2.34 -39.34 3.64
C THR A 32 1.40 -38.32 4.28
N GLN A 33 0.46 -38.77 5.11
CA GLN A 33 -0.44 -37.87 5.85
C GLN A 33 0.31 -36.99 6.84
N LYS A 34 1.25 -37.57 7.59
CA LYS A 34 2.10 -36.80 8.52
C LYS A 34 2.91 -35.74 7.76
N PHE A 35 3.48 -36.12 6.61
CA PHE A 35 4.19 -35.19 5.75
C PHE A 35 3.33 -34.02 5.24
N TYR A 36 2.09 -34.29 4.81
CA TYR A 36 1.18 -33.22 4.39
C TYR A 36 0.77 -32.32 5.56
N GLN A 37 0.57 -32.89 6.75
CA GLN A 37 0.30 -32.12 7.96
C GLN A 37 1.46 -31.17 8.28
N GLU A 38 2.70 -31.66 8.24
CA GLU A 38 3.91 -30.83 8.41
C GLU A 38 3.99 -29.73 7.34
N CYS A 39 3.57 -30.00 6.10
CA CYS A 39 3.49 -28.99 5.06
C CYS A 39 2.44 -27.91 5.37
N TYR A 40 1.26 -28.29 5.85
CA TYR A 40 0.21 -27.34 6.23
C TYR A 40 0.67 -26.41 7.36
N GLU A 41 1.27 -26.96 8.41
CA GLU A 41 1.79 -26.20 9.54
C GLU A 41 2.89 -25.22 9.11
N LYS A 42 3.78 -25.66 8.21
CA LYS A 42 4.84 -24.80 7.69
C LYS A 42 4.31 -23.68 6.80
N ILE A 43 3.33 -23.97 5.93
CA ILE A 43 2.69 -22.93 5.10
C ILE A 43 2.04 -21.86 5.99
N ALA A 44 1.30 -22.27 7.03
CA ALA A 44 0.68 -21.34 7.97
C ALA A 44 1.74 -20.50 8.71
N SER A 45 2.79 -21.15 9.23
CA SER A 45 3.88 -20.46 9.94
C SER A 45 4.66 -19.48 9.05
N ASP A 46 4.96 -19.85 7.81
CA ASP A 46 5.65 -18.97 6.86
C ASP A 46 4.74 -17.80 6.44
N SER A 47 3.42 -18.02 6.32
CA SER A 47 2.46 -16.96 6.04
C SER A 47 2.38 -15.95 7.18
N GLU A 48 2.33 -16.42 8.43
CA GLU A 48 2.35 -15.57 9.62
C GLU A 48 3.66 -14.75 9.69
N ARG A 49 4.80 -15.39 9.43
CA ARG A 49 6.10 -14.71 9.44
C ARG A 49 6.21 -13.65 8.34
N ALA A 50 5.72 -13.95 7.14
CA ALA A 50 5.65 -12.98 6.05
C ALA A 50 4.77 -11.78 6.42
N PHE A 51 3.58 -12.02 6.98
CA PHE A 51 2.69 -10.97 7.48
C PHE A 51 3.38 -10.10 8.53
N ASN A 52 4.05 -10.73 9.51
CA ASN A 52 4.77 -10.02 10.57
C ASN A 52 5.90 -9.13 10.04
N ILE A 53 6.58 -9.54 8.96
CA ILE A 53 7.58 -8.68 8.30
C ILE A 53 6.91 -7.48 7.67
N VAL A 54 5.84 -7.68 6.90
CA VAL A 54 5.08 -6.58 6.28
C VAL A 54 4.62 -5.60 7.36
N SER A 55 3.98 -6.08 8.44
CA SER A 55 3.51 -5.24 9.53
C SER A 55 4.65 -4.49 10.22
N LYS A 56 5.80 -5.16 10.46
CA LYS A 56 6.99 -4.53 11.06
C LYS A 56 7.52 -3.40 10.18
N VAL A 57 7.75 -3.67 8.89
CA VAL A 57 8.33 -2.71 7.95
C VAL A 57 7.40 -1.53 7.75
N VAL A 58 6.11 -1.79 7.51
CA VAL A 58 5.14 -0.75 7.19
C VAL A 58 4.85 0.13 8.41
N THR A 59 4.64 -0.46 9.60
CA THR A 59 4.45 0.33 10.83
C THR A 59 5.67 1.19 11.17
N LYS A 60 6.88 0.72 10.83
CA LYS A 60 8.10 1.50 11.01
C LYS A 60 8.26 2.60 9.95
N ALA A 61 7.78 2.37 8.73
CA ALA A 61 7.79 3.38 7.66
C ALA A 61 6.74 4.47 7.90
N SER A 62 5.56 4.10 8.38
CA SER A 62 4.47 5.01 8.70
C SER A 62 3.59 4.38 9.77
N ARG A 63 3.47 5.03 10.93
CA ARG A 63 2.65 4.54 12.04
C ARG A 63 1.15 4.74 11.80
N ARG A 64 0.80 5.80 11.06
CA ARG A 64 -0.58 6.27 10.92
C ARG A 64 -1.17 5.97 9.56
N TYR A 65 -0.35 5.95 8.52
CA TYR A 65 -0.82 5.69 7.16
C TYR A 65 -0.31 4.35 6.66
N ILE A 66 -1.24 3.39 6.54
CA ILE A 66 -1.00 2.10 5.91
C ILE A 66 -1.91 2.02 4.67
N PRO A 67 -1.36 1.96 3.44
CA PRO A 67 -2.17 1.81 2.23
C PRO A 67 -3.10 0.58 2.31
N ASN A 68 -4.31 0.69 1.76
CA ASN A 68 -5.27 -0.41 1.75
C ASN A 68 -4.75 -1.65 1.00
N GLU A 69 -3.89 -1.42 0.01
CA GLU A 69 -3.20 -2.46 -0.77
C GLU A 69 -2.21 -3.24 0.07
N ILE A 70 -1.58 -2.61 1.09
CA ILE A 70 -0.75 -3.33 2.06
C ILE A 70 -1.61 -4.26 2.90
N ALA A 71 -2.69 -3.72 3.48
CA ALA A 71 -3.59 -4.49 4.32
C ALA A 71 -4.18 -5.68 3.55
N SER A 72 -4.77 -5.44 2.39
CA SER A 72 -5.35 -6.47 1.53
C SER A 72 -4.28 -7.45 1.03
N GLY A 73 -3.18 -6.93 0.46
CA GLY A 73 -2.12 -7.75 -0.12
C GLY A 73 -1.40 -8.64 0.86
N SER A 74 -1.21 -8.19 2.10
CA SER A 74 -0.60 -9.00 3.16
C SER A 74 -1.40 -10.28 3.45
N THR A 75 -2.73 -10.22 3.34
CA THR A 75 -3.60 -11.41 3.47
C THR A 75 -3.62 -12.29 2.22
N TYR A 76 -3.29 -11.72 1.06
CA TYR A 76 -3.30 -12.40 -0.23
C TYR A 76 -2.01 -13.17 -0.54
N LEU A 77 -0.90 -12.92 0.18
CA LEU A 77 0.42 -13.51 -0.10
C LEU A 77 0.39 -15.03 -0.29
N ALA A 78 -0.24 -15.76 0.64
CA ALA A 78 -0.34 -17.22 0.56
C ALA A 78 -1.23 -17.66 -0.61
N LEU A 79 -2.37 -16.98 -0.82
CA LEU A 79 -3.25 -17.26 -1.96
C LEU A 79 -2.55 -16.96 -3.29
N TYR A 80 -1.65 -15.98 -3.34
CA TYR A 80 -0.86 -15.70 -4.53
C TYR A 80 0.15 -16.82 -4.80
N ALA A 81 0.89 -17.27 -3.78
CA ALA A 81 1.76 -18.42 -3.89
C ALA A 81 1.01 -19.68 -4.37
N PHE A 82 -0.21 -19.92 -3.87
CA PHE A 82 -1.05 -21.02 -4.34
C PHE A 82 -1.49 -20.82 -5.80
N ALA A 83 -1.88 -19.61 -6.18
CA ALA A 83 -2.33 -19.29 -7.53
C ALA A 83 -1.22 -19.55 -8.56
N LEU A 84 0.03 -19.17 -8.27
CA LEU A 84 1.19 -19.43 -9.13
C LEU A 84 1.38 -20.94 -9.41
N VAL A 85 1.18 -21.78 -8.39
CA VAL A 85 1.27 -23.24 -8.53
C VAL A 85 0.08 -23.80 -9.33
N ILE A 86 -1.13 -23.34 -9.04
CA ILE A 86 -2.36 -23.80 -9.72
C ILE A 86 -2.33 -23.44 -11.20
N GLU A 87 -1.91 -22.22 -11.52
CA GLU A 87 -1.79 -21.72 -12.89
C GLU A 87 -0.82 -22.59 -13.70
N ARG A 88 0.33 -22.94 -13.11
CA ARG A 88 1.33 -23.80 -13.76
C ARG A 88 0.88 -25.26 -13.87
N GLN A 89 0.14 -25.76 -12.88
CA GLN A 89 -0.31 -27.15 -12.81
C GLN A 89 -1.59 -27.41 -13.62
N GLY A 90 -2.42 -26.40 -13.83
CA GLY A 90 -3.72 -26.47 -14.52
C GLY A 90 -4.83 -27.20 -13.74
N ARG A 91 -4.53 -27.75 -12.57
CA ARG A 91 -5.47 -28.50 -11.71
C ARG A 91 -5.15 -28.31 -10.23
N VAL A 92 -6.05 -28.72 -9.36
CA VAL A 92 -5.88 -28.64 -7.89
C VAL A 92 -6.05 -30.04 -7.29
N THR A 93 -5.10 -30.47 -6.47
CA THR A 93 -5.19 -31.76 -5.77
C THR A 93 -6.13 -31.69 -4.57
N LYS A 94 -6.58 -32.84 -4.07
CA LYS A 94 -7.42 -32.91 -2.86
C LYS A 94 -6.76 -32.25 -1.64
N GLU A 95 -5.45 -32.43 -1.48
CA GLU A 95 -4.69 -31.87 -0.36
C GLU A 95 -4.49 -30.35 -0.52
N GLN A 96 -4.24 -29.87 -1.74
CA GLN A 96 -4.22 -28.43 -2.04
C GLN A 96 -5.59 -27.77 -1.75
N SER A 97 -6.69 -28.41 -2.14
CA SER A 97 -8.04 -27.91 -1.85
C SER A 97 -8.33 -27.81 -0.34
N LYS A 98 -7.79 -28.71 0.49
CA LYS A 98 -7.98 -28.63 1.95
C LYS A 98 -7.36 -27.37 2.53
N ILE A 99 -6.11 -27.06 2.20
CA ILE A 99 -5.45 -25.86 2.74
C ILE A 99 -6.08 -24.58 2.20
N ILE A 100 -6.49 -24.54 0.92
CA ILE A 100 -7.22 -23.39 0.38
C ILE A 100 -8.49 -23.14 1.19
N ARG A 101 -9.29 -24.19 1.43
CA ARG A 101 -10.49 -24.10 2.25
C ARG A 101 -10.20 -23.64 3.68
N ILE A 102 -9.09 -24.07 4.29
CA ILE A 102 -8.66 -23.57 5.61
C ILE A 102 -8.47 -22.05 5.56
N TYR A 103 -7.80 -21.51 4.54
CA TYR A 103 -7.63 -20.06 4.40
C TYR A 103 -8.98 -19.34 4.25
N PHE A 104 -9.86 -19.81 3.37
CA PHE A 104 -11.19 -19.21 3.16
C PHE A 104 -12.14 -19.34 4.37
N ASN A 105 -11.94 -20.34 5.23
CA ASN A 105 -12.74 -20.50 6.45
C ASN A 105 -12.25 -19.62 7.61
N ASN A 106 -10.98 -19.21 7.61
CA ASN A 106 -10.36 -18.49 8.72
C ASN A 106 -10.07 -17.01 8.40
N MET A 107 -10.12 -16.61 7.13
CA MET A 107 -9.91 -15.24 6.69
C MET A 107 -11.08 -14.75 5.85
N SER A 108 -11.35 -13.44 5.94
CA SER A 108 -12.37 -12.78 5.13
C SER A 108 -11.75 -12.26 3.84
N PHE A 109 -12.26 -12.75 2.71
CA PHE A 109 -11.84 -12.30 1.38
C PHE A 109 -13.04 -11.67 0.65
N PRO A 110 -12.83 -10.65 -0.19
CA PRO A 110 -13.91 -9.99 -0.95
C PRO A 110 -14.42 -10.83 -2.14
N PHE A 111 -14.01 -12.10 -2.24
CA PHE A 111 -14.38 -13.03 -3.29
C PHE A 111 -14.56 -14.45 -2.74
N LEU A 112 -15.32 -15.27 -3.46
CA LEU A 112 -15.61 -16.65 -3.07
C LEU A 112 -14.47 -17.61 -3.46
N GLU A 113 -14.33 -18.72 -2.71
CA GLU A 113 -13.34 -19.79 -2.98
C GLU A 113 -13.43 -20.31 -4.43
N SER A 114 -14.65 -20.50 -4.95
CA SER A 114 -14.88 -20.99 -6.31
C SER A 114 -14.42 -20.01 -7.39
N ALA A 115 -14.64 -18.71 -7.18
CA ALA A 115 -14.21 -17.65 -8.10
C ALA A 115 -12.67 -17.54 -8.11
N TYR A 116 -12.05 -17.59 -6.92
CA TYR A 116 -10.60 -17.64 -6.79
C TYR A 116 -9.99 -18.86 -7.50
N LEU A 117 -10.52 -20.06 -7.30
CA LEU A 117 -10.02 -21.27 -7.94
C LEU A 117 -10.15 -21.23 -9.47
N SER A 118 -11.20 -20.59 -9.99
CA SER A 118 -11.37 -20.36 -11.43
C SER A 118 -10.29 -19.44 -11.97
N ALA A 119 -10.12 -18.27 -11.35
CA ALA A 119 -9.12 -17.27 -11.74
C ALA A 119 -7.67 -17.78 -11.61
N ALA A 120 -7.37 -18.54 -10.55
CA ALA A 120 -6.07 -19.15 -10.34
C ALA A 120 -5.68 -20.14 -11.44
N ARG A 121 -6.64 -20.87 -12.03
CA ARG A 121 -6.35 -21.83 -13.13
C ARG A 121 -6.08 -21.14 -14.46
N THR A 122 -6.73 -20.01 -14.73
CA THR A 122 -6.67 -19.34 -16.03
C THR A 122 -5.65 -18.20 -16.07
N GLY A 123 -5.02 -17.86 -14.95
CA GLY A 123 -4.24 -16.62 -14.86
C GLY A 123 -5.11 -15.37 -14.76
N GLY A 124 -6.43 -15.52 -14.62
CA GLY A 124 -7.40 -14.42 -14.62
C GLY A 124 -7.46 -13.62 -13.32
N GLU A 125 -8.27 -12.56 -13.34
CA GLU A 125 -8.52 -11.67 -12.21
C GLU A 125 -9.81 -12.07 -11.45
N VAL A 126 -9.83 -11.80 -10.15
CA VAL A 126 -11.02 -11.94 -9.30
C VAL A 126 -11.07 -10.78 -8.31
N GLY A 127 -12.09 -9.92 -8.43
CA GLY A 127 -12.11 -8.66 -7.70
C GLY A 127 -10.90 -7.80 -8.09
N ASN A 128 -10.04 -7.49 -7.12
CA ASN A 128 -8.76 -6.79 -7.31
C ASN A 128 -7.54 -7.66 -6.93
N PHE A 129 -7.69 -8.98 -6.85
CA PHE A 129 -6.69 -9.87 -6.30
C PHE A 129 -5.32 -9.72 -6.96
N ARG A 130 -5.19 -9.92 -8.28
CA ARG A 130 -3.90 -9.82 -8.98
C ARG A 130 -3.44 -8.38 -9.09
N ASN A 131 -4.35 -7.43 -9.28
CA ASN A 131 -4.02 -6.00 -9.24
C ASN A 131 -3.35 -5.57 -7.92
N VAL A 132 -3.71 -6.21 -6.80
CA VAL A 132 -3.09 -5.94 -5.51
C VAL A 132 -1.77 -6.70 -5.33
N ILE A 133 -1.76 -8.03 -5.54
CA ILE A 133 -0.67 -8.88 -5.04
C ILE A 133 0.25 -9.46 -6.13
N SER A 134 -0.11 -9.37 -7.41
CA SER A 134 0.70 -10.00 -8.45
C SER A 134 2.01 -9.26 -8.69
N ILE A 135 3.03 -10.00 -9.12
CA ILE A 135 4.34 -9.43 -9.45
C ILE A 135 4.98 -10.21 -10.59
N SER A 136 5.49 -9.46 -11.56
CA SER A 136 6.21 -9.93 -12.74
C SER A 136 7.25 -8.87 -13.14
N LYS A 137 8.04 -9.11 -14.19
CA LYS A 137 8.96 -8.09 -14.72
C LYS A 137 8.24 -6.89 -15.37
N SER A 138 7.00 -7.05 -15.84
CA SER A 138 6.23 -5.98 -16.48
C SER A 138 5.20 -5.33 -15.58
N TYR A 139 4.99 -5.85 -14.37
CA TYR A 139 3.93 -5.40 -13.49
C TYR A 139 4.24 -5.68 -12.01
N ALA A 140 3.98 -4.71 -11.14
CA ALA A 140 3.95 -4.89 -9.70
C ALA A 140 2.61 -4.38 -9.18
N GLY A 141 1.85 -5.26 -8.50
CA GLY A 141 0.62 -4.89 -7.85
C GLY A 141 0.84 -3.89 -6.71
N GLY A 142 -0.22 -3.19 -6.32
CA GLY A 142 -0.15 -2.11 -5.34
C GLY A 142 0.45 -2.51 -3.98
N PHE A 143 0.32 -3.79 -3.58
CA PHE A 143 1.00 -4.31 -2.40
C PHE A 143 2.52 -4.21 -2.53
N TRP A 144 3.08 -4.69 -3.64
CA TRP A 144 4.53 -4.75 -3.83
C TRP A 144 5.12 -3.36 -3.97
N VAL A 145 4.48 -2.49 -4.74
CA VAL A 145 4.91 -1.08 -4.88
C VAL A 145 5.00 -0.40 -3.52
N ASN A 146 3.93 -0.49 -2.71
CA ASN A 146 3.89 0.13 -1.40
C ASN A 146 4.85 -0.55 -0.39
N PHE A 147 5.02 -1.87 -0.47
CA PHE A 147 5.93 -2.59 0.41
C PHE A 147 7.38 -2.25 0.11
N PHE A 148 7.75 -2.12 -1.17
CA PHE A 148 9.08 -1.68 -1.58
C PHE A 148 9.37 -0.24 -1.15
N ARG A 149 8.40 0.69 -1.29
CA ARG A 149 8.52 2.05 -0.76
C ARG A 149 8.72 2.06 0.76
N ALA A 150 7.98 1.24 1.49
CA ALA A 150 8.14 1.10 2.93
C ALA A 150 9.52 0.50 3.32
N LEU A 151 10.00 -0.48 2.55
CA LEU A 151 11.34 -1.05 2.70
C LEU A 151 12.43 -0.01 2.49
N TYR A 152 12.30 0.88 1.50
CA TYR A 152 13.26 1.97 1.27
C TYR A 152 13.34 2.94 2.44
N LYS A 153 12.19 3.27 3.04
CA LYS A 153 12.15 4.20 4.17
C LYS A 153 12.72 3.61 5.45
N SER A 154 12.38 2.35 5.77
CA SER A 154 12.57 1.84 7.12
C SER A 154 13.03 0.38 7.22
N GLY A 155 12.98 -0.35 6.11
CA GLY A 155 13.30 -1.77 6.04
C GLY A 155 14.78 -2.06 5.89
N THR A 156 15.09 -3.34 5.74
CA THR A 156 16.44 -3.84 5.49
C THR A 156 16.43 -4.84 4.34
N GLN A 157 17.60 -5.08 3.74
CA GLN A 157 17.75 -6.14 2.73
C GLN A 157 17.35 -7.52 3.28
N LYS A 158 17.54 -7.73 4.59
CA LYS A 158 17.12 -8.95 5.27
C LYS A 158 15.59 -9.09 5.30
N ASP A 159 14.86 -8.01 5.55
CA ASP A 159 13.39 -8.05 5.57
C ASP A 159 12.83 -8.46 4.19
N LEU A 160 13.45 -7.98 3.10
CA LEU A 160 13.11 -8.42 1.74
C LEU A 160 13.46 -9.90 1.51
N GLN A 161 14.66 -10.32 1.90
CA GLN A 161 15.11 -11.70 1.71
C GLN A 161 14.21 -12.68 2.48
N ASP A 162 13.90 -12.39 3.74
CA ASP A 162 13.03 -13.23 4.56
C ASP A 162 11.62 -13.33 3.93
N MET A 163 11.08 -12.24 3.37
CA MET A 163 9.81 -12.25 2.63
C MET A 163 9.84 -13.16 1.39
N ILE A 164 10.94 -13.12 0.63
CA ILE A 164 11.17 -13.99 -0.52
C ILE A 164 11.25 -15.45 -0.06
N ASP A 165 12.01 -15.73 0.99
CA ASP A 165 12.24 -17.08 1.51
C ASP A 165 10.95 -17.71 2.04
N TYR A 166 10.13 -16.96 2.78
CA TYR A 166 8.83 -17.47 3.24
C TYR A 166 7.86 -17.70 2.09
N THR A 167 7.79 -16.78 1.11
CA THR A 167 6.89 -16.95 -0.04
C THR A 167 7.31 -18.16 -0.90
N THR A 168 8.60 -18.34 -1.15
CA THR A 168 9.13 -19.49 -1.91
C THR A 168 8.94 -20.80 -1.16
N SER A 169 9.11 -20.82 0.17
CA SER A 169 8.78 -21.99 1.01
C SER A 169 7.31 -22.39 0.87
N ILE A 170 6.39 -21.42 0.87
CA ILE A 170 4.95 -21.66 0.65
C ILE A 170 4.72 -22.27 -0.74
N ILE A 171 5.31 -21.71 -1.80
CA ILE A 171 5.21 -22.22 -3.19
C ILE A 171 5.69 -23.67 -3.25
N MET A 172 6.87 -23.95 -2.72
CA MET A 172 7.46 -25.30 -2.73
C MET A 172 6.57 -26.31 -2.02
N ARG A 173 6.12 -26.00 -0.80
CA ARG A 173 5.29 -26.91 0.00
C ARG A 173 3.92 -27.12 -0.61
N PHE A 174 3.31 -26.08 -1.15
CA PHE A 174 2.01 -26.21 -1.80
C PHE A 174 2.10 -27.02 -3.11
N SER A 175 3.21 -26.93 -3.84
CA SER A 175 3.42 -27.68 -5.09
C SER A 175 3.48 -29.20 -4.93
N ILE A 176 3.90 -29.68 -3.74
CA ILE A 176 4.06 -31.10 -3.45
C ILE A 176 2.86 -31.71 -2.71
N LEU A 177 1.87 -30.88 -2.31
CA LEU A 177 0.63 -31.35 -1.69
C LEU A 177 -0.18 -32.18 -2.68
N GLY A 178 -0.34 -33.47 -2.38
CA GLY A 178 -1.03 -34.43 -3.25
C GLY A 178 -0.18 -34.94 -4.44
N ASN A 179 1.06 -34.45 -4.60
CA ASN A 179 2.02 -34.95 -5.58
C ASN A 179 3.47 -34.72 -5.08
N PRO A 180 4.03 -35.61 -4.23
CA PRO A 180 5.35 -35.41 -3.63
C PRO A 180 6.51 -35.29 -4.62
N ASP A 181 6.36 -35.85 -5.83
CA ASP A 181 7.37 -35.84 -6.89
C ASP A 181 7.27 -34.61 -7.81
N SER A 182 6.42 -33.64 -7.47
CA SER A 182 6.25 -32.40 -8.23
C SER A 182 7.55 -31.60 -8.28
N ASN A 183 8.00 -31.24 -9.49
CA ASN A 183 9.21 -30.45 -9.73
C ASN A 183 8.92 -29.04 -10.27
N ILE A 184 7.64 -28.63 -10.28
CA ILE A 184 7.22 -27.38 -10.90
C ILE A 184 7.62 -26.14 -10.08
N SER A 185 7.88 -26.29 -8.78
CA SER A 185 8.20 -25.18 -7.88
C SER A 185 9.45 -24.41 -8.28
N ASN A 186 10.48 -25.08 -8.81
CA ASN A 186 11.77 -24.44 -9.08
C ASN A 186 11.63 -23.29 -10.10
N ALA A 187 10.92 -23.53 -11.20
CA ALA A 187 10.68 -22.52 -12.21
C ALA A 187 9.80 -21.37 -11.68
N ILE A 188 8.81 -21.70 -10.85
CA ILE A 188 7.91 -20.70 -10.23
C ILE A 188 8.68 -19.81 -9.26
N CYS A 189 9.46 -20.40 -8.35
CA CYS A 189 10.28 -19.67 -7.39
C CYS A 189 11.30 -18.77 -8.08
N GLN A 190 12.00 -19.27 -9.10
CA GLN A 190 12.97 -18.45 -9.84
C GLN A 190 12.30 -17.24 -10.50
N ASN A 191 11.17 -17.44 -11.19
CA ASN A 191 10.43 -16.35 -11.82
C ASN A 191 9.93 -15.32 -10.80
N PHE A 192 9.47 -15.78 -9.63
CA PHE A 192 9.04 -14.90 -8.54
C PHE A 192 10.21 -14.08 -7.99
N ILE A 193 11.33 -14.71 -7.65
CA ILE A 193 12.55 -14.05 -7.14
C ILE A 193 13.04 -13.00 -8.15
N ASP A 194 13.16 -13.38 -9.43
CA ASP A 194 13.60 -12.48 -10.49
C ASP A 194 12.67 -11.27 -10.63
N SER A 195 11.36 -11.48 -10.49
CA SER A 195 10.37 -10.41 -10.60
C SER A 195 10.43 -9.46 -9.41
N VAL A 196 10.56 -9.98 -8.18
CA VAL A 196 10.74 -9.16 -6.96
C VAL A 196 12.02 -8.32 -7.07
N ASN A 197 13.14 -8.94 -7.43
CA ASN A 197 14.42 -8.25 -7.56
C ASN A 197 14.43 -7.23 -8.72
N TYR A 198 13.75 -7.51 -9.82
CA TYR A 198 13.60 -6.54 -10.91
C TYR A 198 12.75 -5.34 -10.45
N GLN A 199 11.57 -5.60 -9.89
CA GLN A 199 10.62 -4.56 -9.52
C GLN A 199 11.12 -3.68 -8.38
N ILE A 200 11.78 -4.23 -7.36
CA ILE A 200 12.29 -3.38 -6.27
C ILE A 200 13.29 -2.34 -6.79
N ASN A 201 14.11 -2.68 -7.77
CA ASN A 201 15.04 -1.73 -8.39
C ASN A 201 14.31 -0.67 -9.24
N GLN A 202 13.27 -1.06 -9.98
CA GLN A 202 12.43 -0.12 -10.74
C GLN A 202 11.59 0.79 -9.82
N VAL A 203 11.19 0.32 -8.64
CA VAL A 203 10.47 1.13 -7.67
C VAL A 203 11.29 2.33 -7.17
N ARG A 204 12.62 2.25 -7.23
CA ARG A 204 13.50 3.42 -6.98
C ARG A 204 13.28 4.55 -7.98
N GLU A 205 12.75 4.22 -9.16
CA GLU A 205 12.57 5.13 -10.29
C GLU A 205 11.12 5.60 -10.44
N ILE A 206 10.20 5.25 -9.52
CA ILE A 206 8.78 5.60 -9.70
C ILE A 206 8.58 7.11 -9.72
N SER A 207 7.92 7.51 -10.81
CA SER A 207 7.55 8.88 -11.18
C SER A 207 6.81 9.63 -10.07
N ILE A 208 7.08 10.93 -10.03
CA ILE A 208 6.71 11.92 -9.02
C ILE A 208 5.19 12.19 -8.98
N LYS A 209 4.43 11.69 -9.98
CA LYS A 209 2.98 11.90 -10.10
C LYS A 209 2.10 11.17 -9.09
N GLU A 210 2.61 10.15 -8.40
CA GLU A 210 1.83 9.47 -7.34
C GLU A 210 1.96 10.18 -5.99
N VAL A 211 0.86 10.28 -5.25
CA VAL A 211 0.87 10.74 -3.86
C VAL A 211 1.79 9.83 -3.05
N ASP A 212 2.82 10.43 -2.45
CA ASP A 212 3.70 9.71 -1.56
C ASP A 212 3.10 9.64 -0.15
N TRP A 213 2.31 8.60 0.04
CA TRP A 213 1.64 8.31 1.29
C TRP A 213 2.56 7.85 2.42
N LEU A 214 3.79 7.45 2.07
CA LEU A 214 4.76 6.98 3.03
C LEU A 214 5.75 8.07 3.41
N GLY A 215 5.73 9.24 2.78
CA GLY A 215 6.67 10.33 3.06
C GLY A 215 8.11 9.89 2.85
N VAL A 216 8.36 9.18 1.75
CA VAL A 216 9.67 8.75 1.25
C VAL A 216 10.36 9.90 0.50
N ILE A 217 9.61 10.68 -0.26
CA ILE A 217 10.10 11.82 -1.03
C ILE A 217 10.26 13.01 -0.07
N PRO A 218 11.46 13.60 0.03
CA PRO A 218 11.70 14.77 0.87
C PRO A 218 10.70 15.91 0.64
N ILE A 219 10.37 16.64 1.71
CA ILE A 219 9.50 17.83 1.61
C ILE A 219 10.11 18.88 0.67
N GLU A 220 11.43 19.03 0.65
CA GLU A 220 12.14 19.96 -0.24
C GLU A 220 11.84 19.66 -1.71
N ASP A 221 12.03 18.41 -2.14
CA ASP A 221 11.72 17.96 -3.51
C ASP A 221 10.25 18.17 -3.87
N ARG A 222 9.33 17.88 -2.94
CA ARG A 222 7.88 18.11 -3.12
C ARG A 222 7.53 19.59 -3.22
N LEU A 223 8.21 20.44 -2.46
CA LEU A 223 8.02 21.89 -2.50
C LEU A 223 8.55 22.49 -3.80
N GLU A 224 9.73 22.04 -4.26
CA GLU A 224 10.30 22.47 -5.54
C GLU A 224 9.41 22.10 -6.72
N GLU A 225 8.93 20.86 -6.79
CA GLU A 225 8.03 20.42 -7.86
C GLU A 225 6.72 21.21 -7.85
N MET A 226 6.13 21.42 -6.67
CA MET A 226 4.90 22.18 -6.54
C MET A 226 5.07 23.65 -6.97
N LYS A 227 6.22 24.26 -6.64
CA LYS A 227 6.56 25.61 -7.13
C LYS A 227 6.68 25.63 -8.64
N PHE A 228 7.32 24.63 -9.23
CA PHE A 228 7.41 24.48 -10.68
C PHE A 228 6.02 24.39 -11.33
N PHE A 229 5.12 23.53 -10.85
CA PHE A 229 3.74 23.44 -11.36
C PHE A 229 2.99 24.76 -11.22
N TYR A 230 3.09 25.42 -10.07
CA TYR A 230 2.39 26.67 -9.86
C TYR A 230 2.93 27.81 -10.73
N GLU A 231 4.25 27.86 -10.94
CA GLU A 231 4.87 28.83 -11.85
C GLU A 231 4.47 28.60 -13.31
N ASP A 232 4.43 27.34 -13.77
CA ASP A 232 3.97 27.02 -15.14
C ASP A 232 2.51 27.41 -15.35
N LEU A 233 1.63 27.13 -14.36
CA LEU A 233 0.25 27.59 -14.36
C LEU A 233 0.13 29.11 -14.48
N ILE A 234 0.93 29.87 -13.72
CA ILE A 234 0.93 31.34 -13.80
C ILE A 234 1.39 31.81 -15.17
N ASP A 235 2.50 31.27 -15.68
CA ASP A 235 3.11 31.72 -16.93
C ASP A 235 2.26 31.42 -18.17
N ARG A 236 1.42 30.39 -18.09
CA ARG A 236 0.59 29.93 -19.20
C ARG A 236 -0.87 30.37 -19.11
N SER A 237 -1.33 30.80 -17.94
CA SER A 237 -2.68 31.32 -17.76
C SER A 237 -2.77 32.82 -18.05
N ASN A 238 -3.99 33.32 -18.22
CA ASN A 238 -4.23 34.74 -18.45
C ASN A 238 -4.31 35.56 -17.14
N ILE A 239 -4.09 34.94 -15.98
CA ILE A 239 -4.26 35.58 -14.66
C ILE A 239 -3.33 36.77 -14.47
N THR A 240 -2.17 36.76 -15.13
CA THR A 240 -1.16 37.82 -15.05
C THR A 240 -1.60 39.13 -15.68
N ASN A 241 -2.71 39.12 -16.41
CA ASN A 241 -3.34 40.35 -16.90
C ASN A 241 -3.94 41.18 -15.75
N ASP A 242 -4.34 40.53 -14.66
CA ASP A 242 -5.04 41.15 -13.53
C ASP A 242 -4.16 41.24 -12.27
N ILE A 243 -3.31 40.23 -12.01
CA ILE A 243 -2.46 40.14 -10.81
C ILE A 243 -1.02 39.82 -11.22
N SER A 244 -0.03 40.54 -10.71
CA SER A 244 1.36 40.27 -11.11
C SER A 244 1.86 38.90 -10.62
N LYS A 245 2.78 38.28 -11.37
CA LYS A 245 3.45 37.03 -10.95
C LYS A 245 4.10 37.18 -9.57
N GLU A 246 4.74 38.32 -9.31
CA GLU A 246 5.38 38.62 -8.02
C GLU A 246 4.40 38.61 -6.84
N GLU A 247 3.14 39.01 -7.06
CA GLU A 247 2.08 38.96 -6.04
C GLU A 247 1.49 37.56 -5.87
N LEU A 248 1.46 36.74 -6.94
CA LEU A 248 0.89 35.38 -6.90
C LEU A 248 1.84 34.35 -6.27
N LEU A 249 3.16 34.48 -6.46
CA LEU A 249 4.15 33.52 -5.95
C LEU A 249 4.06 33.29 -4.43
N PRO A 250 3.94 34.32 -3.57
CA PRO A 250 3.81 34.13 -2.12
C PRO A 250 2.53 33.39 -1.69
N TYR A 251 1.48 33.38 -2.51
CA TYR A 251 0.20 32.78 -2.12
C TYR A 251 0.27 31.26 -2.02
N LEU A 252 1.13 30.61 -2.81
CA LEU A 252 1.34 29.17 -2.68
C LEU A 252 1.87 28.81 -1.29
N GLU A 253 2.90 29.50 -0.82
CA GLU A 253 3.47 29.23 0.49
C GLU A 253 2.54 29.63 1.65
N LEU A 254 1.74 30.69 1.48
CA LEU A 254 0.68 31.04 2.42
C LEU A 254 -0.42 29.98 2.49
N GLN A 255 -0.78 29.35 1.36
CA GLN A 255 -1.72 28.22 1.35
C GLN A 255 -1.15 27.04 2.12
N ILE A 256 0.13 26.70 1.94
CA ILE A 256 0.80 25.63 2.71
C ILE A 256 0.80 25.98 4.20
N LEU A 257 1.14 27.23 4.56
CA LEU A 257 1.07 27.70 5.94
C LEU A 257 -0.33 27.54 6.53
N ASN A 258 -1.37 27.92 5.79
CA ASN A 258 -2.75 27.73 6.22
C ASN A 258 -3.03 26.25 6.52
N CYS A 259 -2.68 25.35 5.59
CA CYS A 259 -2.88 23.92 5.76
C CYS A 259 -2.13 23.35 6.97
N ILE A 260 -0.89 23.79 7.21
CA ILE A 260 -0.12 23.42 8.40
C ILE A 260 -0.82 23.90 9.67
N CYS A 261 -1.26 25.16 9.69
CA CYS A 261 -1.97 25.74 10.83
C CYS A 261 -3.27 24.96 11.12
N ASP A 262 -4.06 24.65 10.11
CA ASP A 262 -5.32 23.90 10.27
C ASP A 262 -5.07 22.49 10.81
N VAL A 263 -4.15 21.73 10.20
CA VAL A 263 -3.79 20.37 10.66
C VAL A 263 -3.33 20.38 12.12
N VAL A 264 -2.50 21.36 12.52
CA VAL A 264 -2.07 21.50 13.92
C VAL A 264 -3.23 21.94 14.84
N MET A 265 -4.15 22.77 14.35
CA MET A 265 -5.33 23.20 15.11
C MET A 265 -6.34 22.08 15.32
N MET A 266 -6.44 21.12 14.41
CA MET A 266 -7.28 19.92 14.53
C MET A 266 -6.77 18.93 15.62
N THR A 267 -5.56 19.13 16.13
CA THR A 267 -5.01 18.29 17.21
C THR A 267 -5.66 18.57 18.57
N LYS A 268 -5.59 17.60 19.48
CA LYS A 268 -6.07 17.75 20.86
C LYS A 268 -5.05 18.39 21.81
N GLN A 269 -3.94 18.93 21.29
CA GLN A 269 -2.86 19.48 22.11
C GLN A 269 -3.22 20.87 22.70
N PRO A 270 -2.66 21.25 23.87
CA PRO A 270 -2.84 22.58 24.43
C PRO A 270 -2.33 23.70 23.51
N LYS A 271 -2.88 24.92 23.63
CA LYS A 271 -2.51 26.09 22.79
C LYS A 271 -1.00 26.35 22.74
N SER A 272 -0.32 26.26 23.89
CA SER A 272 1.15 26.46 23.98
C SER A 272 1.96 25.36 23.27
N VAL A 273 1.40 24.16 23.15
CA VAL A 273 2.01 23.05 22.40
C VAL A 273 1.73 23.23 20.90
N LYS A 274 0.48 23.57 20.53
CA LYS A 274 0.09 23.85 19.14
C LYS A 274 0.97 24.91 18.49
N LEU A 275 1.27 26.01 19.19
CA LEU A 275 2.14 27.04 18.63
C LEU A 275 3.56 26.51 18.34
N ARG A 276 4.12 25.69 19.24
CA ARG A 276 5.43 25.05 19.01
C ARG A 276 5.38 24.07 17.84
N MET A 277 4.29 23.30 17.74
CA MET A 277 4.06 22.37 16.62
C MET A 277 4.00 23.11 15.28
N MET A 278 3.27 24.23 15.20
CA MET A 278 3.20 25.04 13.97
C MET A 278 4.57 25.57 13.56
N ASN A 279 5.33 26.14 14.50
CA ASN A 279 6.67 26.66 14.21
C ASN A 279 7.63 25.55 13.77
N ASP A 280 7.55 24.38 14.39
CA ASP A 280 8.37 23.23 14.00
C ASP A 280 7.96 22.66 12.63
N ALA A 281 6.66 22.62 12.32
CA ALA A 281 6.13 22.18 11.03
C ALA A 281 6.53 23.12 9.89
N VAL A 282 6.41 24.44 10.10
CA VAL A 282 6.88 25.45 9.13
C VAL A 282 8.37 25.33 8.90
N ARG A 283 9.18 25.21 9.96
CA ARG A 283 10.63 24.99 9.84
C ARG A 283 10.96 23.71 9.07
N LEU A 284 10.21 22.63 9.31
CA LEU A 284 10.39 21.38 8.59
C LEU A 284 10.02 21.51 7.11
N SER A 285 8.98 22.30 6.79
CA SER A 285 8.49 22.46 5.42
C SER A 285 9.36 23.33 4.52
N GLY A 286 10.21 24.18 5.08
CA GLY A 286 11.07 25.08 4.30
C GLY A 286 10.35 26.24 3.60
N ILE A 287 9.09 26.53 3.97
CA ILE A 287 8.34 27.68 3.42
C ILE A 287 8.78 29.02 4.03
N HIS A 288 8.63 30.10 3.28
CA HIS A 288 9.06 31.47 3.57
C HIS A 288 7.92 32.49 3.36
N THR A 289 6.94 32.46 4.26
CA THR A 289 5.68 33.22 4.11
C THR A 289 5.70 34.69 4.51
N GLY A 290 6.84 35.25 4.95
CA GLY A 290 6.94 36.63 5.47
C GLY A 290 6.18 36.90 6.79
N VAL A 291 5.26 36.01 7.19
CA VAL A 291 4.50 36.02 8.44
C VAL A 291 4.73 34.73 9.20
N THR A 292 4.89 34.85 10.53
CA THR A 292 5.00 33.69 11.43
C THR A 292 3.64 33.00 11.63
N PRO A 293 3.60 31.71 11.97
CA PRO A 293 2.36 31.02 12.31
C PRO A 293 1.57 31.70 13.43
N GLU A 294 2.27 32.26 14.42
CA GLU A 294 1.62 32.99 15.51
C GLU A 294 0.89 34.23 15.01
N GLN A 295 1.55 35.02 14.16
CA GLN A 295 0.94 36.20 13.56
C GLN A 295 -0.24 35.79 12.68
N TYR A 296 -0.06 34.82 11.78
CA TYR A 296 -1.10 34.33 10.88
C TYR A 296 -2.39 33.94 11.64
N VAL A 297 -2.27 33.06 12.65
CA VAL A 297 -3.43 32.61 13.44
C VAL A 297 -4.02 33.76 14.28
N ARG A 298 -3.18 34.68 14.77
CA ARG A 298 -3.65 35.84 15.56
C ARG A 298 -4.44 36.83 14.71
N GLU A 299 -3.99 37.14 13.50
CA GLU A 299 -4.71 38.02 12.57
C GLU A 299 -6.11 37.46 12.28
N ILE A 300 -6.20 36.16 11.97
CA ILE A 300 -7.49 35.47 11.74
C ILE A 300 -8.36 35.50 13.00
N ALA A 301 -7.82 35.15 14.16
CA ALA A 301 -8.56 35.11 15.42
C ALA A 301 -9.09 36.49 15.86
N ASN A 302 -8.33 37.55 15.56
CA ASN A 302 -8.70 38.93 15.89
C ASN A 302 -9.59 39.59 14.81
N ASN A 303 -9.85 38.90 13.70
CA ASN A 303 -10.67 39.39 12.60
C ASN A 303 -10.20 40.76 12.05
N THR A 304 -8.87 40.95 11.98
CA THR A 304 -8.26 42.13 11.35
C THR A 304 -8.49 42.12 9.84
N GLU A 305 -8.17 43.21 9.15
CA GLU A 305 -8.23 43.27 7.68
C GLU A 305 -7.39 42.17 7.02
N MET A 306 -6.15 41.98 7.51
CA MET A 306 -5.29 40.87 7.06
C MET A 306 -5.86 39.49 7.41
N GLY A 307 -6.46 39.34 8.59
CA GLY A 307 -7.11 38.09 9.00
C GLY A 307 -8.32 37.73 8.14
N GLN A 308 -9.11 38.73 7.74
CA GLN A 308 -10.23 38.57 6.80
C GLN A 308 -9.73 38.18 5.42
N PHE A 309 -8.65 38.82 4.94
CA PHE A 309 -7.98 38.43 3.69
C PHE A 309 -7.54 36.96 3.71
N TYR A 310 -6.81 36.53 4.74
CA TYR A 310 -6.36 35.14 4.86
C TYR A 310 -7.51 34.15 4.86
N LYS A 311 -8.61 34.48 5.57
CA LYS A 311 -9.79 33.63 5.62
C LYS A 311 -10.49 33.52 4.26
N THR A 312 -10.63 34.63 3.53
CA THR A 312 -11.26 34.62 2.20
C THR A 312 -10.41 33.88 1.15
N MET A 313 -9.08 33.99 1.24
CA MET A 313 -8.17 33.39 0.26
C MET A 313 -7.90 31.90 0.53
N PHE A 314 -7.59 31.52 1.77
CA PHE A 314 -6.93 30.24 2.05
C PHE A 314 -7.74 29.27 2.92
N SER A 315 -8.87 29.69 3.49
CA SER A 315 -9.61 28.89 4.46
C SER A 315 -10.03 27.53 3.92
N SER A 316 -9.92 26.49 4.76
CA SER A 316 -10.48 25.16 4.50
C SER A 316 -11.94 25.02 4.95
N GLY A 317 -12.58 26.10 5.42
CA GLY A 317 -13.95 26.08 5.91
C GLY A 317 -14.97 25.99 4.77
N ASN A 318 -16.26 26.15 5.11
CA ASN A 318 -17.32 26.34 4.13
C ASN A 318 -17.84 27.79 4.25
N PRO A 319 -17.63 28.65 3.23
CA PRO A 319 -17.08 28.33 1.90
C PRO A 319 -15.56 28.14 1.89
N LEU A 320 -15.10 27.27 0.99
CA LEU A 320 -13.67 27.06 0.71
C LEU A 320 -13.02 28.35 0.18
N GLY A 321 -11.80 28.62 0.65
CA GLY A 321 -10.99 29.77 0.25
C GLY A 321 -10.76 29.83 -1.26
N SER A 322 -10.72 31.05 -1.78
CA SER A 322 -10.72 31.32 -3.22
C SER A 322 -9.45 30.84 -3.93
N PHE A 323 -8.33 30.69 -3.22
CA PHE A 323 -7.05 30.33 -3.81
C PHE A 323 -7.05 28.95 -4.48
N TRP A 324 -7.77 27.98 -3.90
CA TRP A 324 -7.94 26.68 -4.55
C TRP A 324 -8.64 26.81 -5.91
N LEU A 325 -9.71 27.60 -5.98
CA LEU A 325 -10.41 27.85 -7.24
C LEU A 325 -9.53 28.57 -8.26
N VAL A 326 -8.69 29.51 -7.81
CA VAL A 326 -7.72 30.17 -8.69
C VAL A 326 -6.79 29.15 -9.35
N ILE A 327 -6.23 28.20 -8.59
CA ILE A 327 -5.36 27.13 -9.13
C ILE A 327 -6.11 26.30 -10.18
N PHE A 328 -7.33 25.84 -9.87
CA PHE A 328 -8.11 25.01 -10.78
C PHE A 328 -8.63 25.79 -12.00
N THR A 329 -8.91 27.08 -11.85
CA THR A 329 -9.29 27.96 -12.97
C THR A 329 -8.13 28.14 -13.94
N MET A 330 -6.91 28.38 -13.44
CA MET A 330 -5.71 28.43 -14.28
C MET A 330 -5.52 27.11 -15.03
N GLY A 331 -5.64 25.97 -14.36
CA GLY A 331 -5.55 24.66 -15.01
C GLY A 331 -6.65 24.40 -16.05
N GLY A 332 -7.87 24.85 -15.80
CA GLY A 332 -8.99 24.74 -16.75
C GLY A 332 -8.75 25.50 -18.06
N GLN A 333 -8.04 26.63 -18.01
CA GLN A 333 -7.61 27.35 -19.21
C GLN A 333 -6.61 26.57 -20.07
N LEU A 334 -5.91 25.61 -19.44
CA LEU A 334 -4.89 24.78 -20.07
C LEU A 334 -5.41 23.39 -20.46
N TYR A 335 -6.73 23.18 -20.43
CA TYR A 335 -7.34 21.89 -20.76
C TYR A 335 -6.91 21.39 -22.15
N GLY A 336 -6.46 20.14 -22.21
CA GLY A 336 -5.95 19.52 -23.45
C GLY A 336 -4.47 19.76 -23.72
N THR A 337 -3.77 20.44 -22.80
CA THR A 337 -2.30 20.55 -22.81
C THR A 337 -1.65 19.60 -21.80
N ASP A 338 -0.32 19.50 -21.84
CA ASP A 338 0.47 18.75 -20.87
C ASP A 338 0.37 19.25 -19.42
N ALA A 339 -0.05 20.50 -19.21
CA ALA A 339 -0.26 21.13 -17.90
C ALA A 339 -1.65 20.87 -17.28
N THR A 340 -2.53 20.11 -17.97
CA THR A 340 -3.91 19.86 -17.49
C THR A 340 -3.95 19.27 -16.06
N ASP A 341 -2.95 18.46 -15.71
CA ASP A 341 -2.89 17.76 -14.41
C ASP A 341 -2.12 18.53 -13.32
N GLU A 342 -1.59 19.72 -13.60
CA GLU A 342 -0.79 20.50 -12.64
C GLU A 342 -1.55 20.91 -11.37
N PRO A 343 -2.83 21.35 -11.42
CA PRO A 343 -3.61 21.60 -10.21
C PRO A 343 -3.69 20.38 -9.29
N ILE A 344 -3.86 19.19 -9.87
CA ILE A 344 -3.90 17.92 -9.15
C ILE A 344 -2.51 17.62 -8.56
N GLY A 345 -1.44 17.88 -9.32
CA GLY A 345 -0.07 17.81 -8.85
C GLY A 345 0.19 18.66 -7.61
N ILE A 346 -0.30 19.91 -7.60
CA ILE A 346 -0.19 20.83 -6.45
C ILE A 346 -0.94 20.26 -5.24
N VAL A 347 -2.19 19.82 -5.40
CA VAL A 347 -2.98 19.21 -4.31
C VAL A 347 -2.25 17.97 -3.74
N ASN A 348 -1.71 17.11 -4.60
CA ASN A 348 -0.98 15.92 -4.21
C ASN A 348 0.30 16.25 -3.43
N ASN A 349 1.03 17.28 -3.86
CA ASN A 349 2.24 17.73 -3.18
C ASN A 349 1.94 18.35 -1.82
N ILE A 350 0.92 19.21 -1.70
CA ILE A 350 0.46 19.72 -0.39
C ILE A 350 0.11 18.56 0.52
N PHE A 351 -0.65 17.58 0.03
CA PHE A 351 -1.06 16.45 0.84
C PHE A 351 0.14 15.60 1.31
N SER A 352 1.11 15.32 0.43
CA SER A 352 2.32 14.59 0.80
C SER A 352 3.14 15.34 1.87
N ILE A 353 3.26 16.67 1.75
CA ILE A 353 3.91 17.52 2.76
C ILE A 353 3.18 17.41 4.11
N LEU A 354 1.84 17.49 4.11
CA LEU A 354 1.05 17.39 5.34
C LEU A 354 1.17 16.01 6.01
N ILE A 355 1.25 14.91 5.24
CA ILE A 355 1.50 13.57 5.78
C ILE A 355 2.86 13.50 6.48
N GLN A 356 3.89 14.08 5.86
CA GLN A 356 5.24 14.10 6.45
C GLN A 356 5.29 14.94 7.73
N ILE A 357 4.62 16.08 7.74
CA ILE A 357 4.47 16.92 8.92
C ILE A 357 3.70 16.18 10.03
N GLU A 358 2.58 15.53 9.71
CA GLU A 358 1.81 14.75 10.69
C GLU A 358 2.69 13.65 11.32
N ASN A 359 3.45 12.91 10.52
CA ASN A 359 4.37 11.88 11.00
C ASN A 359 5.45 12.45 11.93
N TYR A 360 6.11 13.54 11.54
CA TYR A 360 7.14 14.19 12.37
C TYR A 360 6.56 14.70 13.69
N LEU A 361 5.37 15.33 13.65
CA LEU A 361 4.71 15.84 14.85
C LEU A 361 4.26 14.70 15.77
N ASP A 362 3.84 13.55 15.21
CA ASP A 362 3.51 12.36 15.98
C ASP A 362 4.71 11.79 16.74
N GLU A 363 5.84 11.65 16.06
CA GLU A 363 7.08 11.17 16.69
C GLU A 363 7.58 12.09 17.79
N LYS A 364 7.48 13.41 17.59
CA LYS A 364 8.02 14.40 18.53
C LYS A 364 7.10 14.70 19.71
N TYR A 365 5.78 14.71 19.49
CA TYR A 365 4.80 15.17 20.48
C TYR A 365 3.85 14.08 20.97
N ASN A 366 4.00 12.81 20.52
CA ASN A 366 3.14 11.67 20.86
C ASN A 366 1.66 12.02 20.69
N PHE A 367 1.23 12.20 19.45
CA PHE A 367 0.06 12.98 19.08
C PHE A 367 -1.25 12.29 19.52
N LEU A 368 -1.77 12.69 20.70
CA LEU A 368 -2.97 12.16 21.38
C LEU A 368 -4.32 12.44 20.66
N GLY A 369 -4.32 12.59 19.34
CA GLY A 369 -5.44 13.01 18.50
C GLY A 369 -6.15 11.87 17.75
N LYS A 370 -6.81 12.24 16.64
CA LYS A 370 -7.43 11.32 15.67
C LYS A 370 -6.36 10.79 14.71
N ASP A 371 -6.54 9.58 14.19
CA ASP A 371 -5.66 9.04 13.14
C ASP A 371 -5.95 9.73 11.80
N SER A 372 -4.90 9.99 11.00
CA SER A 372 -5.01 10.51 9.63
C SER A 372 -5.59 11.92 9.49
N ILE A 373 -5.15 12.89 10.30
CA ILE A 373 -5.67 14.27 10.24
C ILE A 373 -5.43 14.90 8.87
N ALA A 374 -4.21 14.76 8.31
CA ALA A 374 -3.87 15.32 7.00
C ALA A 374 -4.78 14.77 5.89
N LYS A 375 -5.11 13.48 5.97
CA LYS A 375 -6.00 12.81 5.00
C LYS A 375 -7.42 13.35 5.09
N GLU A 376 -7.97 13.45 6.30
CA GLU A 376 -9.33 13.97 6.49
C GLU A 376 -9.44 15.44 6.08
N TYR A 377 -8.41 16.23 6.40
CA TYR A 377 -8.32 17.63 5.99
C TYR A 377 -8.32 17.77 4.47
N MET A 378 -7.45 17.02 3.78
CA MET A 378 -7.37 17.09 2.32
C MET A 378 -8.60 16.50 1.64
N LEU A 379 -9.19 15.42 2.17
CA LEU A 379 -10.44 14.88 1.65
C LEU A 379 -11.56 15.93 1.72
N HIS A 380 -11.67 16.66 2.84
CA HIS A 380 -12.66 17.73 2.98
C HIS A 380 -12.47 18.86 1.95
N ILE A 381 -11.24 19.20 1.60
CA ILE A 381 -10.95 20.18 0.55
C ILE A 381 -11.34 19.64 -0.82
N ILE A 382 -10.98 18.38 -1.13
CA ILE A 382 -11.27 17.73 -2.40
C ILE A 382 -12.79 17.59 -2.62
N GLU A 383 -13.53 17.19 -1.60
CA GLU A 383 -15.00 17.09 -1.65
C GLU A 383 -15.64 18.44 -1.99
N GLN A 384 -15.21 19.52 -1.32
CA GLN A 384 -15.72 20.86 -1.63
C GLN A 384 -15.32 21.37 -3.02
N LEU A 385 -14.15 20.98 -3.53
CA LEU A 385 -13.74 21.30 -4.89
C LEU A 385 -14.60 20.56 -5.91
N ALA A 386 -14.89 19.28 -5.68
CA ALA A 386 -15.76 18.48 -6.53
C ALA A 386 -17.18 19.06 -6.58
N ASP A 387 -17.76 19.40 -5.42
CA ASP A 387 -19.09 20.01 -5.34
C ASP A 387 -19.18 21.32 -6.14
N LYS A 388 -18.12 22.14 -6.16
CA LYS A 388 -18.08 23.38 -6.93
C LYS A 388 -17.94 23.16 -8.44
N CYS A 389 -17.25 22.10 -8.86
CA CYS A 389 -17.20 21.74 -10.28
C CYS A 389 -18.58 21.29 -10.78
N ASP A 390 -19.35 20.57 -9.95
CA ASP A 390 -20.69 20.10 -10.31
C ASP A 390 -21.76 21.22 -10.34
N GLU A 391 -21.51 22.37 -9.71
CA GLU A 391 -22.41 23.54 -9.74
C GLU A 391 -22.21 24.44 -10.99
N GLU A 392 -21.11 24.25 -11.74
CA GLU A 392 -20.78 25.03 -12.95
C GLU A 392 -21.12 24.32 -14.28
N ASP A 393 -21.59 23.06 -14.24
CA ASP A 393 -22.19 22.30 -15.35
C ASP A 393 -23.73 22.41 -15.36
#